data_AF-A0A6J6Y5L8-F1
#
_entry.id   AF-A0A6J6Y5L8-F1
#
_cell.length_a   1.000
_cell.length_b   1.000
_cell.length_c   1.000
_cell.angle_alpha   90.00
_cell.angle_beta   90.00
_cell.angle_gamma   90.00
#
_symmetry.space_group_name_H-M   'P 1'
#
loop_
_entity.id
_entity.type
_entity.pdbx_description
1 polymer ?
#
loop_
_entity_poly.entity_id
_entity_poly.type
_entity_poly.pdbx_seq_one_letter_code
_entity_poly.pdbx_strand_id
1 'polypeptide(L)' 'MVNRVIAMVDKAEYKRRQYPPGTKVSSRAFGKDRRLPITSRWKQE' A
#
# COMPACT_ATOMS: atom_id res chain seq x y z
N MET A 1 -6.24 9.88 14.28
CA MET A 1 -6.80 8.71 13.54
C MET A 1 -6.09 8.48 12.19
N VAL A 2 -5.90 9.53 11.38
CA VAL A 2 -5.28 9.47 10.04
C VAL A 2 -3.87 8.86 10.05
N ASN A 3 -2.96 9.32 10.91
CA ASN A 3 -1.57 8.84 10.94
C ASN A 3 -1.47 7.33 11.24
N ARG A 4 -2.39 6.79 12.05
CA ARG A 4 -2.48 5.34 12.30
C ARG A 4 -2.83 4.57 11.03
N VAL A 5 -3.83 5.04 10.28
CA VAL A 5 -4.28 4.39 9.03
C VAL A 5 -3.16 4.41 8.00
N ILE A 6 -2.49 5.55 7.83
CA ILE A 6 -1.37 5.70 6.88
C ILE A 6 -0.25 4.73 7.24
N ALA A 7 0.17 4.69 8.51
CA ALA A 7 1.20 3.78 8.97
C ALA A 7 0.83 2.30 8.77
N MET A 8 -0.44 1.92 8.94
CA MET A 8 -0.91 0.56 8.66
C MET A 8 -0.88 0.24 7.17
N VAL A 9 -1.27 1.19 6.31
CA VAL A 9 -1.26 1.02 4.86
C VAL A 9 0.16 0.84 4.33
N ASP A 10 1.12 1.62 4.81
CA ASP A 10 2.52 1.55 4.37
C ASP A 10 3.17 0.24 4.79
N LYS A 11 3.00 -0.16 6.06
CA LYS A 11 3.52 -1.44 6.57
C LYS A 11 2.93 -2.67 5.86
N ALA A 12 1.76 -2.55 5.24
CA ALA A 12 1.10 -3.65 4.54
C ALA A 12 1.60 -3.86 3.10
N GLU A 13 2.50 -3.01 2.57
CA GLU A 13 2.97 -3.09 1.18
C GLU A 13 3.59 -4.45 0.83
N TYR A 14 4.38 -5.03 1.73
CA TYR A 14 4.97 -6.35 1.51
C TYR A 14 3.90 -7.44 1.34
N LYS A 15 2.81 -7.40 2.11
CA LYS A 15 1.70 -8.36 2.00
C LYS A 15 0.96 -8.20 0.68
N ARG A 16 0.74 -6.95 0.23
CA ARG A 16 0.04 -6.67 -1.03
C ARG A 16 0.78 -7.17 -2.25
N ARG A 17 2.12 -7.11 -2.25
CA ARG A 17 2.92 -7.63 -3.37
C ARG A 17 2.92 -9.16 -3.47
N GLN A 18 2.60 -9.86 -2.38
CA GLN A 18 2.45 -11.32 -2.35
C GLN A 18 1.02 -11.78 -2.66
N TYR A 19 0.05 -10.86 -2.66
CA TYR A 19 -1.34 -11.20 -2.95
C TYR A 19 -1.51 -11.57 -4.43
N PRO A 20 -2.36 -12.55 -4.77
CA PRO A 20 -2.63 -12.89 -6.16
C PRO A 20 -3.21 -11.69 -6.93
N PRO A 21 -2.99 -11.61 -8.25
CA PRO A 21 -3.62 -10.60 -9.08
C PRO A 21 -5.15 -10.73 -9.04
N GLY A 22 -5.85 -9.60 -8.96
CA GLY A 22 -7.32 -9.52 -8.96
C GLY A 22 -7.83 -8.41 -9.88
N THR A 23 -9.12 -8.42 -10.19
CA THR A 23 -9.74 -7.47 -11.12
C THR A 23 -9.70 -6.04 -10.58
N LYS A 24 -9.24 -5.08 -11.39
CA LYS A 24 -9.24 -3.65 -11.06
C LYS A 24 -10.64 -3.05 -11.28
N VAL A 25 -11.27 -2.58 -10.20
CA VAL A 25 -12.60 -1.91 -10.25
C VAL A 25 -12.50 -0.39 -10.04
N SER A 26 -11.52 0.06 -9.26
CA SER A 26 -11.29 1.49 -8.97
C SER A 26 -10.23 2.12 -9.86
N SER A 27 -10.31 3.43 -10.09
CA SER A 27 -9.29 4.20 -10.83
C SER A 27 -7.88 4.04 -10.26
N ARG A 28 -7.75 3.96 -8.94
CA ARG A 28 -6.50 3.79 -8.20
C ARG A 28 -6.52 2.56 -7.29
N ALA A 29 -6.20 1.40 -7.86
CA ALA A 29 -6.12 0.14 -7.12
C ALA A 29 -4.72 -0.10 -6.52
N PHE A 30 -4.64 -1.00 -5.53
CA PHE A 30 -3.40 -1.39 -4.84
C PHE A 30 -2.45 -2.30 -5.67
N GLY A 31 -2.66 -2.37 -6.98
CA GLY A 31 -1.83 -3.13 -7.91
C GLY A 31 -0.66 -2.29 -8.44
N LYS A 32 -0.47 -2.30 -9.76
CA LYS A 32 0.59 -1.53 -10.43
C LYS A 32 0.48 -0.02 -10.17
N ASP A 33 -0.74 0.50 -10.03
CA ASP A 33 -1.00 1.94 -9.95
C ASP A 33 -0.57 2.59 -8.63
N ARG A 34 -0.40 1.81 -7.55
CA ARG A 34 -0.05 2.33 -6.23
C ARG A 34 0.95 1.43 -5.51
N ARG A 35 2.13 1.24 -6.11
CA ARG A 35 3.25 0.54 -5.46
C ARG A 35 4.13 1.52 -4.70
N LEU A 36 4.40 1.19 -3.45
CA LEU A 36 5.38 1.89 -2.61
C LEU A 36 6.60 0.99 -2.41
N PRO A 37 7.78 1.52 -2.07
CA PRO A 37 8.91 0.69 -1.65
C PRO A 37 8.53 -0.17 -0.43
N ILE A 38 8.91 -1.45 -0.42
CA ILE A 38 8.68 -2.34 0.74
C ILE A 38 9.52 -1.85 1.93
N THR A 39 10.78 -1.55 1.69
CA THR A 39 11.69 -1.00 2.70
C THR A 39 11.73 0.51 2.53
N SER A 40 11.04 1.22 3.42
CA SER A 40 11.06 2.68 3.50
C SER A 40 11.14 3.11 4.97
N ARG A 41 11.92 4.16 5.25
CA ARG A 41 11.96 4.83 6.57
C ARG A 41 11.15 6.12 6.59
N TRP A 42 10.43 6.40 5.50
CA TRP A 42 9.56 7.57 5.43
C TRP A 42 8.46 7.48 6.50
N LYS A 43 8.20 8.60 7.17
CA LYS A 43 7.13 8.74 8.15
C LYS A 43 6.35 10.01 7.80
N GLN A 44 5.03 9.90 7.83
CA GLN A 44 4.14 11.05 7.70
C GLN A 44 4.00 11.73 9.07
N GLU A 45 4.29 13.03 9.14
CA GLU A 45 4.15 13.88 10.33
C GLU A 45 2.67 14.15 10.67
#